data_AF-A0A081GLB0-F1
#
_entry.id   AF-A0A081GLB0-F1
#
_cell.length_a   1.000
_cell.length_b   1.000
_cell.length_c   1.000
_cell.angle_alpha   90.00
_cell.angle_beta   90.00
_cell.angle_gamma   90.00
#
_symmetry.space_group_name_H-M   'P 1'
#
loop_
_entity.id
_entity.type
_entity.pdbx_description
1 polymer ?
#
loop_
_entity_poly.entity_id
_entity_poly.type
_entity_poly.pdbx_seq_one_letter_code
_entity_poly.pdbx_strand_id
1 'polypeptide(L)'
;MPAIPDRSFNAACGRLATELGISLASARRRVEILAAQQGLRDTETKVALAEKLLEETRASGLDRGELLDSQLRSAAEDDLFMLED
;
A
#
# COMPACT_ATOMS: atom_id res chain seq x y z
N MET A 1 25.51 -14.59 -4.87
CA MET A 1 24.73 -13.33 -4.93
C MET A 1 23.25 -13.71 -4.90
N PRO A 2 22.51 -13.54 -3.80
CA PRO A 2 21.11 -13.90 -3.78
C PRO A 2 20.33 -12.84 -4.57
N ALA A 3 19.63 -13.31 -5.60
CA ALA A 3 18.76 -12.54 -6.49
C ALA A 3 17.82 -11.67 -5.66
N ILE A 4 17.55 -10.45 -6.11
CA ILE A 4 16.75 -9.44 -5.43
C ILE A 4 15.25 -9.77 -5.63
N PRO A 5 14.61 -10.62 -4.79
CA PRO A 5 13.21 -10.98 -4.97
C PRO A 5 12.31 -9.82 -4.49
N ASP A 6 12.90 -8.96 -3.67
CA ASP A 6 12.29 -7.89 -2.94
C ASP A 6 12.01 -6.68 -3.83
N ARG A 7 12.75 -6.48 -4.95
CA ARG A 7 12.60 -5.27 -5.78
C ARG A 7 11.30 -5.27 -6.55
N SER A 8 10.93 -6.39 -7.16
CA SER A 8 9.65 -6.56 -7.87
C SER A 8 8.48 -6.47 -6.89
N PHE A 9 8.60 -7.10 -5.73
CA PHE A 9 7.58 -7.02 -4.68
C PHE A 9 7.41 -5.60 -4.13
N ASN A 10 8.50 -4.88 -3.86
CA ASN A 10 8.46 -3.47 -3.46
C ASN A 10 7.88 -2.58 -4.55
N ALA A 11 8.21 -2.82 -5.82
CA ALA A 11 7.68 -2.04 -6.93
C ALA A 11 6.15 -2.21 -7.05
N ALA A 12 5.64 -3.44 -6.98
CA ALA A 12 4.21 -3.73 -6.99
C ALA A 12 3.51 -3.11 -5.76
N CYS A 13 4.07 -3.29 -4.57
CA CYS A 13 3.54 -2.69 -3.35
C CYS A 13 3.59 -1.16 -3.37
N GLY A 14 4.59 -0.55 -4.01
CA GLY A 14 4.71 0.90 -4.17
C GLY A 14 3.64 1.46 -5.10
N ARG A 15 3.33 0.76 -6.21
CA ARG A 15 2.19 1.12 -7.08
C ARG A 15 0.87 1.01 -6.32
N LEU A 16 0.67 -0.10 -5.61
CA LEU A 16 -0.52 -0.33 -4.79
C LEU A 16 -0.68 0.74 -3.69
N ALA A 17 0.41 1.09 -3.02
CA ALA A 17 0.45 2.15 -2.02
C ALA A 17 0.04 3.50 -2.61
N THR A 18 0.53 3.80 -3.81
CA THR A 18 0.21 5.04 -4.52
C THR A 18 -1.28 5.10 -4.86
N GLU A 19 -1.86 4.02 -5.41
CA GLU A 19 -3.28 4.00 -5.77
C GLU A 19 -4.20 4.01 -4.54
N LEU A 20 -3.81 3.35 -3.46
CA LEU A 20 -4.56 3.33 -2.20
C LEU A 20 -4.36 4.59 -1.36
N GLY A 21 -3.41 5.48 -1.69
CA GLY A 21 -3.05 6.61 -0.85
C GLY A 21 -2.56 6.20 0.54
N ILE A 22 -1.76 5.14 0.64
CA ILE A 22 -1.21 4.64 1.91
C ILE A 22 0.32 4.54 1.84
N SER A 23 0.96 4.34 3.00
CA SER A 23 2.41 4.09 3.03
C SER A 23 2.77 2.75 2.37
N LEU A 24 3.99 2.66 1.82
CA LEU A 24 4.53 1.41 1.26
C LEU A 24 4.59 0.29 2.30
N ALA A 25 4.86 0.61 3.58
CA ALA A 25 4.84 -0.36 4.67
C ALA A 25 3.42 -0.91 4.90
N SER A 26 2.40 -0.06 4.87
CA SER A 26 0.99 -0.46 4.99
C SER A 26 0.56 -1.35 3.83
N ALA A 27 0.94 -0.99 2.59
CA ALA A 27 0.64 -1.80 1.40
C ALA A 27 1.31 -3.18 1.49
N ARG A 28 2.60 -3.23 1.84
CA ARG A 28 3.32 -4.52 2.05
C ARG A 28 2.64 -5.37 3.10
N ARG A 29 2.36 -4.81 4.27
CA ARG A 29 1.69 -5.51 5.38
C ARG A 29 0.35 -6.11 4.93
N ARG A 30 -0.44 -5.36 4.16
CA ARG A 30 -1.73 -5.81 3.63
C ARG A 30 -1.58 -7.00 2.68
N VAL A 31 -0.64 -6.92 1.73
CA VAL A 31 -0.35 -8.03 0.81
C VAL A 31 0.16 -9.26 1.57
N GLU A 32 1.02 -9.08 2.57
CA GLU A 32 1.54 -10.19 3.37
C GLU A 32 0.47 -10.89 4.22
N ILE A 33 -0.45 -10.14 4.82
CA ILE A 33 -1.59 -10.72 5.56
C ILE A 33 -2.47 -11.54 4.61
N LEU A 34 -2.81 -10.99 3.44
CA LEU A 34 -3.63 -11.69 2.45
C LEU A 34 -2.92 -12.90 1.84
N ALA A 35 -1.61 -12.82 1.64
CA ALA A 35 -0.79 -13.94 1.21
C ALA A 35 -0.78 -15.05 2.26
N ALA A 36 -0.58 -14.70 3.53
CA ALA A 36 -0.60 -15.66 4.64
C ALA A 36 -1.97 -16.34 4.79
N GLN A 37 -3.07 -15.60 4.63
CA GLN A 37 -4.42 -16.16 4.65
C GLN A 37 -4.66 -17.16 3.51
N GLN A 38 -4.05 -16.95 2.35
CA GLN A 38 -4.13 -17.85 1.20
C GLN A 38 -3.06 -18.96 1.23
N GLY A 39 -2.21 -19.02 2.27
CA GLY A 39 -1.10 -19.96 2.35
C GLY A 39 0.03 -19.70 1.34
N LEU A 40 0.06 -18.53 0.72
CA LEU A 40 1.03 -18.13 -0.29
C LEU A 40 2.35 -17.71 0.38
N ARG A 41 3.42 -18.46 0.09
CA ARG A 41 4.77 -18.22 0.66
C ARG A 41 5.79 -17.75 -0.37
N ASP A 42 5.54 -18.03 -1.65
CA ASP A 42 6.42 -17.68 -2.75
C ASP A 42 6.36 -16.19 -3.08
N THR A 43 7.53 -15.59 -3.30
CA THR A 43 7.64 -14.16 -3.67
C THR A 43 6.84 -13.84 -4.94
N GLU A 44 6.86 -14.73 -5.93
CA GLU A 44 6.12 -14.55 -7.18
C GLU A 44 4.61 -14.49 -6.93
N THR A 45 4.08 -15.37 -6.06
CA THR A 45 2.66 -15.34 -5.69
C THR A 45 2.27 -14.10 -4.90
N LYS A 46 3.17 -13.57 -4.05
CA LYS A 46 2.97 -12.29 -3.35
C LYS A 46 2.95 -11.10 -4.33
N VAL A 47 3.79 -11.12 -5.37
CA VAL A 47 3.80 -10.10 -6.43
C VAL A 47 2.50 -10.14 -7.23
N ALA A 48 2.07 -11.33 -7.66
CA ALA A 48 0.81 -11.50 -8.39
C ALA A 48 -0.40 -11.02 -7.56
N LEU A 49 -0.39 -11.28 -6.25
CA LEU A 49 -1.43 -10.79 -5.35
C LEU A 49 -1.43 -9.26 -5.25
N ALA A 50 -0.26 -8.61 -5.17
CA ALA A 50 -0.15 -7.16 -5.14
C ALA A 50 -0.67 -6.51 -6.43
N GLU A 51 -0.35 -7.07 -7.59
CA GLU A 51 -0.84 -6.59 -8.90
C GLU A 51 -2.36 -6.79 -9.02
N LYS A 52 -2.90 -7.92 -8.57
CA LYS A 52 -4.35 -8.15 -8.54
C LYS A 52 -5.08 -7.10 -7.69
N LEU A 53 -4.57 -6.83 -6.49
CA LEU A 53 -5.12 -5.80 -5.60
C LEU A 53 -5.04 -4.39 -6.23
N LEU A 54 -4.00 -4.13 -7.01
CA LEU A 54 -3.85 -2.87 -7.75
C LEU A 54 -4.95 -2.71 -8.80
N GLU A 55 -5.20 -3.77 -9.58
CA GLU A 55 -6.28 -3.78 -10.56
C GLU A 55 -7.65 -3.63 -9.92
N GLU A 56 -7.92 -4.33 -8.80
CA GLU A 56 -9.17 -4.20 -8.05
C GLU A 56 -9.37 -2.78 -7.51
N THR A 57 -8.30 -2.15 -7.02
CA THR A 57 -8.32 -0.76 -6.52
C THR A 57 -8.64 0.22 -7.64
N ARG A 58 -8.03 0.03 -8.82
CA ARG A 58 -8.29 0.84 -10.02
C ARG A 58 -9.70 0.66 -10.54
N ALA A 59 -10.17 -0.59 -10.59
CA ALA A 59 -11.52 -0.94 -11.03
C ALA A 59 -12.59 -0.40 -10.08
N SER A 60 -12.29 -0.31 -8.79
CA SER A 60 -13.20 0.26 -7.78
C SER A 60 -13.35 1.78 -7.90
N GLY A 61 -12.54 2.46 -8.72
CA GLY A 61 -12.70 3.89 -9.00
C GLY A 61 -12.59 4.78 -7.76
N LEU A 62 -11.87 4.31 -6.72
CA LEU A 62 -11.56 5.13 -5.54
C LEU A 62 -10.81 6.36 -6.01
N ASP A 63 -11.50 7.50 -6.04
CA ASP A 63 -10.90 8.76 -6.44
C ASP A 63 -9.83 9.14 -5.42
N ARG A 64 -8.60 8.90 -5.84
CA ARG A 64 -7.38 9.10 -5.06
C ARG A 64 -7.21 10.55 -4.63
N GLY A 65 -7.81 11.50 -5.37
CA GLY A 65 -7.80 12.92 -5.04
C GLY A 65 -8.55 13.19 -3.74
N GLU A 66 -9.76 12.67 -3.61
CA GLU A 66 -10.58 12.88 -2.41
C GLU A 66 -10.01 12.18 -1.17
N LEU A 67 -9.48 10.97 -1.33
CA LEU A 67 -8.87 10.24 -0.20
C LEU A 67 -7.59 10.92 0.29
N LEU A 68 -6.74 11.41 -0.62
CA LEU A 68 -5.53 12.17 -0.23
C LEU A 68 -5.89 13.52 0.38
N ASP A 69 -6.86 14.26 -0.19
CA ASP A 69 -7.28 15.56 0.37
C ASP A 69 -7.82 15.38 1.79
N SER A 70 -8.63 14.33 2.02
CA SER A 70 -9.13 13.99 3.36
C SER A 70 -8.01 13.59 4.33
N GLN A 71 -7.01 12.82 3.90
CA GLN A 71 -5.90 12.42 4.76
C GLN A 71 -4.94 13.58 5.05
N LEU A 72 -4.63 14.41 4.06
CA LEU A 72 -3.80 15.61 4.25
C LEU A 72 -4.50 16.63 5.16
N ARG A 73 -5.82 16.79 5.02
CA ARG A 73 -6.61 17.61 5.93
C ARG A 73 -6.57 17.06 7.35
N SER A 74 -6.78 15.76 7.52
CA SER A 74 -6.70 15.11 8.84
C SER A 74 -5.30 15.18 9.46
N ALA A 75 -4.23 15.08 8.66
CA ALA A 75 -2.86 15.23 9.13
C ALA A 75 -2.51 16.69 9.48
N ALA A 76 -3.05 17.66 8.75
CA ALA A 76 -2.90 19.08 9.06
C ALA A 76 -3.64 19.47 10.36
N GLU A 77 -4.72 18.77 10.71
CA GLU A 77 -5.40 18.92 12.01
C GLU A 77 -4.60 18.28 13.16
N ASP A 78 -3.75 17.27 12.88
CA ASP A 78 -2.85 16.63 13.86
C ASP A 78 -1.57 17.46 14.12
N ASP A 79 -1.25 18.43 13.26
CA ASP A 79 -0.17 19.43 13.47
C ASP A 79 -0.52 20.46 14.57
N LEU A 80 -1.70 20.36 15.19
CA LEU A 80 -2.01 21.00 16.48
C LEU A 80 -1.32 20.29 17.67
N PHE A 81 -0.29 19.46 17.44
CA PHE A 81 0.54 18.86 18.47
C PHE A 81 1.73 19.75 18.90
N MET A 82 1.87 20.95 18.32
CA MET A 82 2.81 22.00 18.78
C MET A 82 2.10 23.32 19.13
N LEU A 83 1.08 23.27 19.99
CA LEU A 83 0.78 24.44 20.83
C LEU A 83 1.34 24.18 22.23
N GLU A 84 2.37 24.97 22.53
CA GLU A 84 3.10 25.12 23.78
C GLU A 84 2.19 25.10 25.04
N ASP A 85 2.45 24.16 25.96
CA ASP A 85 2.90 24.40 27.35
C ASP A 85 3.57 23.13 27.92
#